data_AF-A0A6C2C3R2-F1
#
_entry.id   AF-A0A6C2C3R2-F1
#
_cell.length_a   1.000
_cell.length_b   1.000
_cell.length_c   1.000
_cell.angle_alpha   90.00
_cell.angle_beta   90.00
_cell.angle_gamma   90.00
#
_symmetry.space_group_name_H-M   'P 1'
#
loop_
_entity.id
_entity.type
_entity.pdbx_description
1 polymer ?
#
loop_
_entity_poly.entity_id
_entity_poly.type
_entity_poly.pdbx_seq_one_letter_code
_entity_poly.pdbx_strand_id
1 'polypeptide(L)'
;MGQSELDKVKDAANKAINSKVANFRKEYDSKMGQHKQIAEKLERLKNAKRLADREMSELNSFKSKVNREIKKTSTGSFKGTRRQKFEQTSEQIIKAVNSQHDKNQDEIDALNRKISKLEFEESSVGGAMAEISATIGGLMAMLK
;
A
#
# COMPACT_ATOMS: atom_id res chain seq x y z
N MET A 1 -55.17 -29.27 17.53
CA MET A 1 -55.03 -27.81 17.65
C MET A 1 -54.17 -27.34 16.50
N GLY A 2 -54.73 -26.63 15.51
CA GLY A 2 -53.97 -26.14 14.36
C GLY A 2 -53.30 -24.80 14.69
N GLN A 3 -52.07 -24.59 14.21
CA GLN A 3 -51.42 -23.26 14.22
C GLN A 3 -52.36 -22.21 13.61
N SER A 4 -52.47 -21.05 14.26
CA SER A 4 -53.27 -19.95 13.71
C SER A 4 -52.65 -19.45 12.40
N GLU A 5 -53.46 -18.86 11.52
CA GLU A 5 -52.94 -18.25 10.29
C GLU A 5 -51.89 -17.16 10.57
N LEU A 6 -52.02 -16.46 11.69
CA LEU A 6 -51.06 -15.47 12.17
C LEU A 6 -49.68 -16.11 12.45
N ASP A 7 -49.64 -17.29 13.05
CA ASP A 7 -48.40 -18.00 13.37
C ASP A 7 -47.69 -18.46 12.10
N LYS A 8 -48.44 -18.94 11.11
CA LYS A 8 -47.89 -19.35 9.80
C LYS A 8 -47.27 -18.17 9.04
N VAL A 9 -47.92 -17.01 9.10
CA VAL A 9 -47.41 -15.78 8.46
C VAL A 9 -46.12 -15.31 9.14
N LYS A 10 -46.06 -15.34 10.48
CA LYS A 10 -44.84 -15.01 11.24
C LYS A 10 -43.69 -15.98 10.95
N ASP A 11 -43.96 -17.27 10.90
CA ASP A 11 -42.95 -18.29 10.56
C ASP A 11 -42.38 -18.10 9.15
N ALA A 12 -43.25 -17.80 8.18
CA ALA A 12 -42.82 -17.51 6.80
C ALA A 12 -41.96 -16.23 6.73
N ALA A 13 -42.35 -15.17 7.44
CA ALA A 13 -41.59 -13.92 7.51
C ALA A 13 -40.22 -14.13 8.16
N ASN A 14 -40.15 -14.84 9.28
CA ASN A 14 -38.91 -15.17 9.97
C ASN A 14 -37.98 -16.00 9.09
N LYS A 15 -38.51 -16.98 8.36
CA LYS A 15 -37.73 -17.77 7.39
C LYS A 15 -37.14 -16.89 6.29
N ALA A 16 -37.93 -15.97 5.74
CA ALA A 16 -37.47 -15.05 4.70
C ALA A 16 -36.37 -14.09 5.21
N ILE A 17 -36.53 -13.55 6.42
CA ILE A 17 -35.51 -12.69 7.06
C ILE A 17 -34.22 -13.47 7.29
N ASN A 18 -34.30 -14.69 7.84
CA ASN A 18 -33.14 -15.55 8.06
C ASN A 18 -32.39 -15.87 6.74
N SER A 19 -33.12 -16.14 5.65
CA SER A 19 -32.50 -16.33 4.32
C SER A 19 -31.77 -15.07 3.83
N LYS A 20 -32.34 -13.88 4.03
CA LYS A 20 -31.68 -12.62 3.68
C LYS A 20 -30.41 -12.40 4.51
N VAL A 21 -30.47 -12.63 5.83
CA VAL A 21 -29.31 -12.54 6.72
C VAL A 21 -28.20 -13.49 6.27
N ALA A 22 -28.54 -14.72 5.90
CA ALA A 22 -27.55 -15.69 5.41
C ALA A 22 -26.85 -15.21 4.13
N ASN A 23 -27.57 -14.58 3.20
CA ASN A 23 -26.97 -14.02 1.99
C ASN A 23 -26.04 -12.84 2.31
N PHE A 24 -26.47 -11.91 3.16
CA PHE A 24 -25.61 -10.79 3.59
C PHE A 24 -24.36 -11.26 4.33
N ARG A 25 -24.43 -12.33 5.13
CA ARG A 25 -23.25 -12.92 5.77
C ARG A 25 -22.24 -13.44 4.74
N LYS A 26 -22.70 -14.14 3.71
CA LYS A 26 -21.82 -14.61 2.62
C LYS A 26 -21.15 -13.44 1.89
N GLU A 27 -21.89 -12.37 1.64
CA GLU A 27 -21.34 -11.15 1.03
C GLU A 27 -20.30 -10.48 1.92
N TYR A 28 -20.60 -10.35 3.22
CA TYR A 28 -19.67 -9.83 4.22
C TYR A 28 -18.37 -10.63 4.27
N ASP A 29 -18.45 -11.96 4.30
CA ASP A 29 -17.26 -12.83 4.31
C ASP A 29 -16.43 -12.67 3.03
N SER A 30 -17.09 -12.53 1.88
CA SER A 30 -16.41 -12.24 0.60
C SER A 30 -15.66 -10.90 0.65
N LYS A 31 -16.31 -9.84 1.17
CA LYS A 31 -15.69 -8.52 1.34
C LYS A 31 -14.55 -8.54 2.35
N MET A 32 -14.68 -9.28 3.44
CA MET A 32 -13.59 -9.48 4.41
C MET A 32 -12.38 -10.15 3.77
N GLY A 33 -12.60 -11.15 2.91
CA GLY A 33 -11.53 -11.78 2.12
C GLY A 33 -10.82 -10.78 1.20
N GLN A 34 -11.59 -9.93 0.51
CA GLN A 34 -11.04 -8.86 -0.34
C GLN A 34 -10.22 -7.85 0.49
N HIS A 35 -10.77 -7.38 1.61
CA HIS A 35 -10.11 -6.44 2.52
C HIS A 35 -8.75 -6.98 2.98
N LYS A 36 -8.70 -8.25 3.42
CA LYS A 36 -7.45 -8.89 3.85
C LYS A 36 -6.40 -8.93 2.74
N GLN A 37 -6.80 -9.27 1.52
CA GLN A 37 -5.87 -9.30 0.38
C GLN A 37 -5.32 -7.92 0.03
N ILE A 38 -6.15 -6.86 0.15
CA ILE A 38 -5.71 -5.48 -0.06
C ILE A 38 -4.71 -5.07 1.03
N ALA A 39 -5.03 -5.34 2.30
CA ALA A 39 -4.15 -5.05 3.44
C ALA A 39 -2.77 -5.72 3.30
N GLU A 40 -2.73 -6.99 2.91
CA GLU A 40 -1.47 -7.71 2.67
C GLU A 40 -0.64 -7.09 1.52
N LYS A 41 -1.29 -6.65 0.44
CA LYS A 41 -0.62 -5.96 -0.68
C LYS A 41 -0.10 -4.60 -0.25
N LEU A 42 -0.88 -3.84 0.52
CA LEU A 42 -0.48 -2.54 1.06
C LEU A 42 0.78 -2.68 1.91
N GLU A 43 0.83 -3.67 2.79
CA GLU A 43 1.98 -3.91 3.64
C GLU A 43 3.25 -4.23 2.83
N ARG A 44 3.13 -5.05 1.79
CA ARG A 44 4.26 -5.33 0.88
C ARG A 44 4.74 -4.08 0.16
N LEU A 45 3.83 -3.23 -0.32
CA LEU A 45 4.18 -1.99 -1.02
C LEU A 45 4.81 -0.96 -0.08
N LYS A 46 4.30 -0.82 1.15
CA LYS A 46 4.87 0.05 2.19
C LYS A 46 6.29 -0.39 2.56
N ASN A 47 6.52 -1.70 2.65
CA ASN A 47 7.86 -2.25 2.88
C ASN A 47 8.80 -2.00 1.69
N ALA A 48 8.35 -2.22 0.46
CA ALA A 48 9.14 -1.91 -0.74
C ALA A 48 9.52 -0.42 -0.80
N LYS A 49 8.56 0.48 -0.53
CA LYS A 49 8.83 1.92 -0.44
C LYS A 49 9.89 2.24 0.60
N ARG A 50 9.81 1.63 1.78
CA ARG A 50 10.79 1.84 2.86
C ARG A 50 12.19 1.41 2.45
N LEU A 51 12.33 0.35 1.66
CA LEU A 51 13.62 -0.09 1.12
C LEU A 51 14.16 0.92 0.10
N ALA A 52 13.32 1.37 -0.84
CA ALA A 52 13.71 2.39 -1.82
C ALA A 52 14.13 3.72 -1.16
N ASP A 53 13.39 4.17 -0.13
CA ASP A 53 13.72 5.35 0.66
C ASP A 53 15.10 5.22 1.34
N ARG A 54 15.43 4.02 1.86
CA ARG A 54 16.74 3.74 2.47
C ARG A 54 17.86 3.80 1.44
N GLU A 55 17.69 3.14 0.30
CA GLU A 55 18.67 3.19 -0.79
C GLU A 55 18.93 4.63 -1.25
N MET A 56 17.89 5.45 -1.35
CA MET A 56 18.03 6.86 -1.71
C MET A 56 18.86 7.65 -0.68
N SER A 57 18.70 7.37 0.62
CA SER A 57 19.52 7.95 1.69
C SER A 57 20.99 7.49 1.61
N GLU A 58 21.22 6.22 1.30
CA GLU A 58 22.55 5.65 1.11
C GLU A 58 23.27 6.27 -0.10
N LEU A 59 22.56 6.43 -1.23
CA LEU A 59 23.07 7.10 -2.42
C LEU A 59 23.46 8.56 -2.14
N ASN A 60 22.63 9.29 -1.39
CA ASN A 60 22.93 10.67 -0.99
C ASN A 60 24.14 10.76 -0.05
N SER A 61 24.28 9.80 0.87
CA SER A 61 25.45 9.67 1.74
C SER A 61 26.72 9.35 0.95
N PHE A 62 26.63 8.43 -0.02
CA PHE A 62 27.72 8.07 -0.91
C PHE A 62 28.16 9.26 -1.78
N LYS A 63 27.22 9.96 -2.42
CA LYS A 63 27.46 11.19 -3.18
C LYS A 63 28.21 12.23 -2.35
N SER A 64 27.78 12.43 -1.10
CA SER A 64 28.41 13.37 -0.17
C SER A 64 29.85 12.97 0.18
N LYS A 65 30.12 11.67 0.37
CA LYS A 65 31.47 11.15 0.59
C LYS A 65 32.36 11.36 -0.64
N VAL A 66 31.88 11.01 -1.83
CA VAL A 66 32.60 11.20 -3.10
C VAL A 66 32.96 12.68 -3.28
N ASN A 67 32.00 13.60 -3.12
CA ASN A 67 32.25 15.03 -3.21
C ASN A 67 33.28 15.53 -2.19
N ARG A 68 33.29 14.97 -0.99
CA ARG A 68 34.26 15.33 0.05
C ARG A 68 35.67 14.88 -0.32
N GLU A 69 35.84 13.66 -0.81
CA GLU A 69 37.16 13.14 -1.21
C GLU A 69 37.70 13.87 -2.45
N ILE A 70 36.83 14.25 -3.40
CA ILE A 70 37.19 15.12 -4.52
C ILE A 70 37.74 16.46 -4.02
N LYS A 71 37.06 17.10 -3.06
CA LYS A 71 37.47 18.39 -2.49
C LYS A 71 38.76 18.31 -1.68
N LYS A 72 38.95 17.25 -0.89
CA LYS A 72 40.18 17.01 -0.11
C LYS A 72 41.39 16.80 -1.03
N THR A 73 41.16 16.23 -2.20
CA THR A 73 42.22 15.97 -3.17
C THR A 73 42.63 17.30 -3.82
N SER A 74 43.64 17.94 -3.23
CA SER A 74 44.24 19.20 -3.70
C SER A 74 44.56 19.14 -5.20
N THR A 75 44.33 20.24 -5.90
CA THR A 75 44.74 20.43 -7.30
C THR A 75 46.25 20.30 -7.52
N GLY A 76 47.05 20.38 -6.45
CA GLY A 76 48.49 20.12 -6.47
C GLY A 76 48.89 18.66 -6.27
N SER A 77 48.01 17.80 -5.72
CA SER A 77 48.33 16.39 -5.39
C SER A 77 48.53 15.52 -6.64
N PHE A 78 47.83 15.85 -7.72
CA PHE A 78 47.95 15.19 -9.01
C PHE A 78 48.01 16.26 -10.10
N LYS A 79 48.88 16.08 -11.10
CA LYS A 79 49.04 17.04 -12.22
C LYS A 79 48.89 16.33 -13.57
N GLY A 80 48.59 17.12 -14.61
CA GLY A 80 48.48 16.66 -15.99
C GLY A 80 47.40 15.60 -16.21
N THR A 81 47.72 14.58 -17.01
CA THR A 81 46.79 13.52 -17.41
C THR A 81 46.20 12.73 -16.23
N ARG A 82 46.96 12.55 -15.14
CA ARG A 82 46.45 11.89 -13.92
C ARG A 82 45.32 12.68 -13.27
N ARG A 83 45.44 14.02 -13.23
CA ARG A 83 44.40 14.89 -12.69
C ARG A 83 43.14 14.87 -13.56
N GLN A 84 43.30 14.97 -14.88
CA GLN A 84 42.18 14.89 -15.81
C GLN A 84 41.42 13.57 -15.67
N LYS A 85 42.12 12.43 -15.57
CA LYS A 85 41.48 11.13 -15.33
C LYS A 85 40.71 11.10 -14.01
N PHE A 86 41.30 11.63 -12.94
CA PHE A 86 40.62 11.71 -11.63
C PHE A 86 39.31 12.52 -11.71
N GLU A 87 39.34 13.68 -12.35
CA GLU A 87 38.15 14.54 -12.53
C GLU A 87 37.08 13.85 -13.40
N GLN A 88 37.48 13.26 -14.53
CA GLN A 88 36.56 12.52 -15.41
C GLN A 88 35.90 11.33 -14.69
N THR A 89 36.67 10.51 -13.98
CA THR A 89 36.12 9.38 -13.21
C THR A 89 35.20 9.88 -12.10
N SER A 90 35.55 10.96 -11.42
CA SER A 90 34.73 11.58 -10.39
C SER A 90 33.39 12.07 -10.92
N GLU A 91 33.39 12.74 -12.07
CA GLU A 91 32.16 13.18 -12.76
C GLU A 91 31.29 11.99 -13.19
N GLN A 92 31.91 10.92 -13.71
CA GLN A 92 31.18 9.70 -14.08
C GLN A 92 30.51 9.04 -12.87
N ILE A 93 31.20 8.96 -11.73
CA ILE A 93 30.62 8.44 -10.48
C ILE A 93 29.43 9.31 -10.05
N ILE A 94 29.59 10.64 -10.02
CA ILE A 94 28.49 11.55 -9.64
C ILE A 94 27.29 11.41 -10.57
N LYS A 95 27.52 11.33 -11.89
CA LYS A 95 26.46 11.11 -12.89
C LYS A 95 25.73 9.79 -12.67
N ALA A 96 26.46 8.70 -12.43
CA ALA A 96 25.88 7.39 -12.16
C ALA A 96 25.00 7.41 -10.90
N VAL A 97 25.49 8.04 -9.82
CA VAL A 97 24.73 8.18 -8.56
C VAL A 97 23.47 9.01 -8.75
N ASN A 98 23.54 10.13 -9.49
CA ASN A 98 22.35 10.93 -9.79
C ASN A 98 21.34 10.14 -10.61
N SER A 99 21.79 9.42 -11.65
CA SER A 99 20.88 8.61 -12.47
C SER A 99 20.19 7.52 -11.66
N GLN A 100 20.88 6.89 -10.71
CA GLN A 100 20.25 5.90 -9.83
C GLN A 100 19.29 6.57 -8.83
N HIS A 101 19.65 7.74 -8.29
CA HIS A 101 18.78 8.52 -7.43
C HIS A 101 17.45 8.87 -8.13
N ASP A 102 17.52 9.35 -9.37
CA ASP A 102 16.33 9.72 -10.15
C ASP A 102 15.42 8.51 -10.41
N LYS A 103 16.01 7.33 -10.74
CA LYS A 103 15.25 6.08 -10.89
C LYS A 103 14.57 5.66 -9.59
N ASN A 104 15.28 5.71 -8.45
CA ASN A 104 14.69 5.38 -7.15
C ASN A 104 13.55 6.36 -6.79
N GLN A 105 13.68 7.64 -7.13
CA GLN A 105 12.63 8.63 -6.93
C GLN A 105 11.38 8.30 -7.77
N ASP A 106 11.55 7.97 -9.05
CA ASP A 106 10.45 7.55 -9.93
C ASP A 106 9.73 6.30 -9.40
N GLU A 107 10.50 5.33 -8.89
CA GLU A 107 9.96 4.12 -8.26
C GLU A 107 9.17 4.42 -6.99
N ILE A 108 9.70 5.30 -6.11
CA ILE A 108 8.99 5.77 -4.91
C ILE A 108 7.67 6.44 -5.29
N ASP A 109 7.65 7.28 -6.33
CA ASP A 109 6.45 7.96 -6.79
C ASP A 109 5.43 7.00 -7.42
N ALA A 110 5.90 5.95 -8.10
CA ALA A 110 5.04 4.87 -8.58
C ALA A 110 4.44 4.06 -7.41
N LEU A 111 5.23 3.77 -6.39
CA LEU A 111 4.77 3.08 -5.17
C LEU A 111 3.75 3.92 -4.40
N ASN A 112 3.99 5.22 -4.22
CA ASN A 112 3.06 6.14 -3.56
C ASN A 112 1.69 6.16 -4.23
N ARG A 113 1.66 6.21 -5.58
CA ARG A 113 0.41 6.17 -6.36
C ARG A 113 -0.34 4.85 -6.15
N LYS A 114 0.36 3.71 -6.17
CA LYS A 114 -0.24 2.39 -5.95
C LYS A 114 -0.76 2.23 -4.53
N ILE A 115 -0.01 2.69 -3.52
CA ILE A 115 -0.41 2.68 -2.11
C ILE A 115 -1.68 3.51 -1.94
N SER A 116 -1.70 4.76 -2.42
CA SER A 116 -2.85 5.66 -2.29
C SER A 116 -4.12 5.06 -2.90
N LYS A 117 -3.99 4.43 -4.08
CA LYS A 117 -5.11 3.74 -4.73
C LYS A 117 -5.63 2.57 -3.88
N LEU A 118 -4.74 1.73 -3.36
CA LEU A 118 -5.13 0.58 -2.55
C LEU A 118 -5.68 0.98 -1.17
N GLU A 119 -5.19 2.06 -0.56
CA GLU A 119 -5.76 2.59 0.69
C GLU A 119 -7.20 3.08 0.48
N PHE A 120 -7.47 3.72 -0.66
CA PHE A 120 -8.83 4.09 -1.04
C PHE A 120 -9.72 2.85 -1.26
N GLU A 121 -9.23 1.85 -1.98
CA GLU A 121 -9.96 0.58 -2.19
C GLU A 121 -10.22 -0.16 -0.87
N GLU A 122 -9.24 -0.22 0.04
CA GLU A 122 -9.38 -0.82 1.36
C GLU A 122 -10.48 -0.12 2.17
N SER A 123 -10.45 1.22 2.21
CA SER A 123 -11.45 2.03 2.90
C SER A 123 -12.85 1.82 2.32
N SER A 124 -12.99 1.78 0.99
CA SER A 124 -14.27 1.53 0.33
C SER A 124 -14.83 0.15 0.66
N VAL A 125 -13.99 -0.90 0.67
CA VAL A 125 -14.39 -2.25 1.07
C VAL A 125 -14.79 -2.29 2.55
N GLY A 126 -14.04 -1.62 3.42
CA GLY A 126 -14.37 -1.49 4.84
C GLY A 126 -15.72 -0.79 5.08
N GLY A 127 -16.03 0.25 4.29
CA GLY A 127 -17.33 0.91 4.31
C GLY A 127 -18.48 -0.03 3.93
N ALA A 128 -18.34 -0.77 2.81
CA ALA A 128 -19.34 -1.75 2.38
C ALA A 128 -19.56 -2.84 3.44
N MET A 129 -18.50 -3.32 4.10
CA MET A 129 -18.61 -4.27 5.20
C MET A 129 -19.43 -3.70 6.37
N ALA A 130 -19.23 -2.44 6.74
CA ALA A 130 -19.98 -1.78 7.80
C ALA A 130 -21.48 -1.66 7.46
N GLU A 131 -21.80 -1.31 6.22
CA GLU A 131 -23.19 -1.24 5.72
C GLU A 131 -23.89 -2.61 5.74
N ILE A 132 -23.19 -3.66 5.29
CA ILE A 132 -23.71 -5.03 5.34
C ILE A 132 -23.97 -5.46 6.78
N SER A 133 -23.02 -5.16 7.69
CA SER A 133 -23.15 -5.49 9.12
C SER A 133 -24.34 -4.78 9.77
N ALA A 134 -24.52 -3.49 9.48
CA ALA A 134 -25.67 -2.73 9.95
C ALA A 134 -27.00 -3.30 9.41
N THR A 135 -27.03 -3.69 8.13
CA THR A 135 -28.21 -4.31 7.50
C THR A 135 -28.58 -5.64 8.16
N ILE A 136 -27.58 -6.49 8.44
CA ILE A 136 -27.77 -7.72 9.21
C ILE A 136 -28.35 -7.41 10.59
N GLY A 137 -27.79 -6.44 11.30
CA GLY A 137 -28.28 -6.01 12.62
C GLY A 137 -29.75 -5.57 12.60
N GLY A 138 -30.13 -4.77 11.60
CA GLY A 138 -31.51 -4.33 11.40
C GLY A 138 -32.47 -5.48 11.11
N LEU A 139 -32.09 -6.41 10.23
CA LEU A 139 -32.89 -7.60 9.92
C LEU A 139 -33.07 -8.51 11.16
N MET A 140 -32.01 -8.71 11.93
CA MET A 140 -32.06 -9.52 13.16
C MET A 140 -32.92 -8.88 14.24
N ALA A 141 -33.01 -7.55 14.30
CA ALA A 141 -33.89 -6.85 15.24
C ALA A 141 -35.38 -7.05 14.92
N MET A 142 -35.74 -7.32 13.64
CA MET A 142 -37.12 -7.62 13.22
C MET A 142 -37.57 -9.05 13.59
N LEU A 143 -36.65 -9.92 14.02
CA LEU A 143 -36.96 -11.28 14.48
C LEU A 143 -37.32 -11.35 15.98
N LYS A 144 -37.26 -10.22 16.70
CA LYS A 144 -37.64 -10.10 18.12
C LYS A 144 -39.12 -9.77 18.26
#